data_AF-A0AAU5BTL9-F1
#
_entry.id   AF-A0AAU5BTL9-F1
#
_cell.length_a   1.000
_cell.length_b   1.000
_cell.length_c   1.000
_cell.angle_alpha   90.00
_cell.angle_beta   90.00
_cell.angle_gamma   90.00
#
_symmetry.space_group_name_H-M   'P 1'
#
loop_
_entity.id
_entity.type
_entity.pdbx_description
1 polymer ?
#
loop_
_entity_poly.entity_id
_entity_poly.type
_entity_poly.pdbx_seq_one_letter_code
_entity_poly.pdbx_strand_id
1 'polypeptide(L)'
;MVWVPLLLVACVVAGVGCARLCRAALAAARPARGDTSAGDTPAGAAPELTVGEAAYLAGGPLRVTDLTLVSMHRARRLLLARTGWATVVNADACAGDELERAVIGALGPGGQAPIPAVRPVVAATDPVHLLAERLVERGLAVSASGRREVDAGLGAVRAGFLLSLALGTASALLVPAAERAPVLAGFALPLLASGLCLLIGRIDVYPHTRWASPAGQRLLARLSVTDPLTALATRGPAVLEPELRAALRGRR
;
A
#
# COMPACT_ATOMS: atom_id res chain seq x y z
N MET A 1 19.67 -30.23 29.11
CA MET A 1 20.62 -29.09 29.17
C MET A 1 20.74 -28.31 27.85
N VAL A 2 20.67 -28.95 26.67
CA VAL A 2 20.80 -28.31 25.34
C VAL A 2 19.66 -27.33 24.99
N TRP A 3 18.52 -27.40 25.67
CA TRP A 3 17.36 -26.55 25.38
C TRP A 3 17.51 -25.10 25.91
N VAL A 4 18.31 -24.88 26.96
CA VAL A 4 18.58 -23.54 27.53
C VAL A 4 19.33 -22.62 26.53
N PRO A 5 20.41 -23.05 25.84
CA PRO A 5 21.04 -22.21 24.82
C PRO A 5 20.14 -21.99 23.60
N LEU A 6 19.29 -22.95 23.22
CA LEU A 6 18.30 -22.77 22.15
C LEU A 6 17.24 -21.71 22.52
N LEU A 7 16.78 -21.71 23.77
CA LEU A 7 15.86 -20.70 24.30
C LEU A 7 16.52 -19.31 24.35
N LEU A 8 17.79 -19.25 24.75
CA LEU A 8 18.55 -18.00 24.80
C LEU A 8 18.75 -17.42 23.39
N VAL A 9 19.04 -18.26 22.38
CA VAL A 9 19.11 -17.84 20.97
C VAL A 9 17.76 -17.35 20.48
N ALA A 10 16.65 -18.04 20.79
CA ALA A 10 15.31 -17.60 20.40
C ALA A 10 14.93 -16.25 21.04
N CYS A 11 15.25 -16.03 22.32
CA CYS A 11 15.05 -14.76 23.01
C CYS A 11 15.88 -13.63 22.41
N VAL A 12 17.16 -13.88 22.08
CA VAL A 12 18.02 -12.87 21.45
C VAL A 12 17.49 -12.51 20.06
N VAL A 13 17.07 -13.50 19.26
CA VAL A 13 16.50 -13.26 17.92
C VAL A 13 15.19 -12.47 18.01
N ALA A 14 14.30 -12.83 18.94
CA ALA A 14 13.04 -12.11 19.17
C ALA A 14 13.30 -10.67 19.65
N GLY A 15 14.25 -10.49 20.58
CA GLY A 15 14.66 -9.18 21.08
C GLY A 15 15.25 -8.28 19.99
N VAL A 16 16.09 -8.84 19.12
CA VAL A 16 16.66 -8.12 17.96
C VAL A 16 15.57 -7.77 16.93
N GLY A 17 14.60 -8.66 16.70
CA GLY A 17 13.44 -8.39 15.85
C GLY A 17 12.58 -7.24 16.38
N CYS A 18 12.29 -7.25 17.68
CA CYS A 18 11.53 -6.19 18.35
C CYS A 18 12.28 -4.85 18.33
N ALA A 19 13.59 -4.86 18.62
CA ALA A 19 14.42 -3.66 18.54
C ALA A 19 14.51 -3.07 17.13
N ARG A 20 14.52 -3.91 16.09
CA ARG A 20 14.46 -3.48 14.69
C ARG A 20 13.11 -2.86 14.33
N LEU A 21 12.01 -3.47 14.80
CA LEU A 21 10.67 -2.94 14.58
C LEU A 21 10.47 -1.60 15.29
N CYS A 22 10.91 -1.46 16.54
CA CYS A 22 10.89 -0.19 17.26
C CYS A 22 11.73 0.89 16.56
N ARG A 23 12.89 0.53 16.02
CA ARG A 23 13.71 1.48 15.23
C ARG A 23 13.04 1.90 13.94
N ALA A 24 12.40 0.97 13.22
CA ALA A 24 11.67 1.28 11.99
C ALA A 24 10.45 2.16 12.25
N ALA A 25 9.69 1.87 13.31
CA ALA A 25 8.57 2.70 13.75
C ALA A 25 9.03 4.11 14.16
N LEU A 26 10.14 4.23 14.90
CA LEU A 26 10.73 5.53 15.24
C LEU A 26 11.30 6.28 14.03
N ALA A 27 11.82 5.58 13.02
CA ALA A 27 12.28 6.20 11.78
C ALA A 27 11.11 6.73 10.94
N ALA A 28 10.01 5.97 10.85
CA ALA A 28 8.78 6.41 10.18
C ALA A 28 8.05 7.53 10.94
N ALA A 29 8.15 7.56 12.27
CA ALA A 29 7.57 8.59 13.12
C ALA A 29 8.44 9.84 13.25
N ARG A 30 9.71 9.82 12.81
CA ARG A 30 10.51 11.05 12.76
C ARG A 30 9.90 11.94 11.68
N PRO A 31 9.34 13.10 12.04
CA PRO A 31 8.93 14.07 11.04
C PRO A 31 10.18 14.40 10.23
N ALA A 32 10.06 14.36 8.90
CA ALA A 32 11.04 15.01 8.05
C ALA A 32 11.15 16.46 8.54
N ARG A 33 12.25 16.80 9.22
CA ARG A 33 12.68 18.19 9.37
C ARG A 33 13.13 18.61 7.98
N GLY A 34 12.14 18.88 7.12
CA GLY A 34 12.29 19.54 5.85
C GLY A 34 11.84 20.97 6.06
N ASP A 35 12.76 21.89 5.84
CA ASP A 35 12.64 23.30 6.11
C ASP A 35 11.38 23.90 5.50
N THR A 36 10.59 24.55 6.34
CA THR A 36 9.62 25.56 5.92
C THR A 36 10.38 26.75 5.31
N SER A 37 10.75 26.62 4.05
CA SER A 37 10.87 27.79 3.17
C SER A 37 9.48 28.07 2.63
N ALA A 38 8.74 28.84 3.42
CA ALA A 38 7.53 29.51 2.99
C ALA A 38 7.88 30.46 1.83
N GLY A 39 7.65 30.00 0.61
CA GLY A 39 7.41 30.87 -0.54
C GLY A 39 5.93 31.20 -0.56
N ASP A 40 5.63 32.49 -0.48
CA ASP A 40 4.31 33.12 -0.39
C ASP A 40 3.17 32.38 -1.12
N THR A 41 2.15 31.98 -0.35
CA THR A 41 0.79 31.77 -0.88
C THR A 41 -0.20 32.24 0.18
N PRO A 42 -1.15 33.13 -0.16
CA PRO A 42 -1.95 33.86 0.81
C PRO A 42 -2.85 32.94 1.65
N ALA A 43 -2.93 33.27 2.94
CA ALA A 43 -3.75 32.62 3.94
C ALA A 43 -5.23 32.54 3.51
N GLY A 44 -5.81 31.33 3.47
CA GLY A 44 -7.26 31.17 3.37
C GLY A 44 -7.80 29.84 2.83
N ALA A 45 -7.05 29.09 2.03
CA ALA A 45 -7.50 27.80 1.51
C ALA A 45 -6.69 26.66 2.13
N ALA A 46 -7.37 25.71 2.78
CA ALA A 46 -6.74 24.43 3.07
C ALA A 46 -6.22 23.82 1.75
N PRO A 47 -5.07 23.12 1.73
CA PRO A 47 -4.61 22.47 0.50
C PRO A 47 -5.66 21.42 0.10
N GLU A 48 -6.49 21.73 -0.89
CA GLU A 48 -7.50 20.80 -1.38
C GLU A 48 -6.80 19.64 -2.09
N LEU A 49 -7.08 18.42 -1.65
CA LEU A 49 -6.62 17.22 -2.33
C LEU A 49 -7.41 17.07 -3.63
N THR A 50 -6.71 16.96 -4.74
CA THR A 50 -7.36 16.57 -6.00
C THR A 50 -7.83 15.12 -5.92
N VAL A 51 -8.84 14.74 -6.72
CA VAL A 51 -9.38 13.36 -6.72
C VAL A 51 -8.30 12.33 -7.07
N GLY A 52 -7.36 12.68 -7.96
CA GLY A 52 -6.21 11.85 -8.32
C GLY A 52 -5.21 11.67 -7.18
N GLU A 53 -4.92 12.74 -6.42
CA GLU A 53 -4.08 12.66 -5.22
C GLU A 53 -4.74 11.82 -4.14
N ALA A 54 -6.04 11.99 -3.91
CA ALA A 54 -6.81 11.18 -2.98
C ALA A 54 -6.79 9.69 -3.36
N ALA A 55 -6.91 9.38 -4.65
CA ALA A 55 -6.79 8.01 -5.17
C ALA A 55 -5.41 7.41 -4.90
N TYR A 56 -4.34 8.18 -5.13
CA TYR A 56 -2.98 7.73 -4.84
C TYR A 56 -2.76 7.47 -3.34
N LEU A 57 -3.20 8.39 -2.48
CA LEU A 57 -3.07 8.24 -1.04
C LEU A 57 -3.90 7.05 -0.52
N ALA A 58 -5.10 6.82 -1.06
CA ALA A 58 -6.00 5.77 -0.60
C ALA A 58 -5.66 4.36 -1.14
N GLY A 59 -5.11 4.26 -2.36
CA GLY A 59 -4.89 2.95 -2.99
C GLY A 59 -3.63 2.83 -3.85
N GLY A 60 -2.85 3.89 -3.98
CA GLY A 60 -1.61 3.89 -4.76
C GLY A 60 -1.81 4.06 -6.27
N PRO A 61 -0.79 3.71 -7.08
CA PRO A 61 -0.74 4.01 -8.50
C PRO A 61 -1.82 3.26 -9.28
N LEU A 62 -2.11 2.00 -8.92
CA LEU A 62 -3.20 1.24 -9.52
C LEU A 62 -4.57 1.88 -9.26
N ARG A 63 -4.77 2.53 -8.11
CA ARG A 63 -6.03 3.23 -7.81
C ARG A 63 -6.17 4.50 -8.63
N VAL A 64 -5.07 5.23 -8.86
CA VAL A 64 -5.06 6.37 -9.79
C VAL A 64 -5.41 5.90 -11.20
N THR A 65 -4.81 4.80 -11.67
CA THR A 65 -5.13 4.23 -12.97
C THR A 65 -6.60 3.82 -13.09
N ASP A 66 -7.16 3.15 -12.07
CA ASP A 66 -8.58 2.80 -12.04
C ASP A 66 -9.47 4.05 -12.12
N LEU A 67 -9.11 5.10 -11.37
CA LEU A 67 -9.81 6.38 -11.40
C LEU A 67 -9.77 7.01 -12.80
N THR A 68 -8.61 7.07 -13.43
CA THR A 68 -8.43 7.64 -14.78
C THR A 68 -9.23 6.86 -15.83
N LEU A 69 -9.21 5.52 -15.79
CA LEU A 69 -10.01 4.71 -16.71
C LEU A 69 -11.51 4.99 -16.57
N VAL A 70 -11.99 5.12 -15.32
CA VAL A 70 -13.41 5.39 -15.04
C VAL A 70 -13.80 6.83 -15.37
N SER A 71 -12.94 7.81 -15.08
CA SER A 71 -13.19 9.21 -15.43
C SER A 71 -13.27 9.38 -16.95
N MET A 72 -12.34 8.79 -17.71
CA MET A 72 -12.36 8.79 -19.17
C MET A 72 -13.58 8.05 -19.74
N HIS A 73 -14.03 6.98 -19.08
CA HIS A 73 -15.24 6.28 -19.47
C HIS A 73 -16.50 7.15 -19.32
N ARG A 74 -16.62 7.83 -18.18
CA ARG A 74 -17.72 8.76 -17.91
C ARG A 74 -17.69 9.98 -18.83
N ALA A 75 -16.50 10.46 -19.19
CA ALA A 75 -16.29 11.51 -20.17
C ALA A 75 -16.50 11.05 -21.63
N ARG A 76 -16.91 9.79 -21.86
CA ARG A 76 -17.13 9.19 -23.19
C ARG A 76 -15.88 9.19 -24.09
N ARG A 77 -14.70 9.26 -23.49
CA ARG A 77 -13.38 9.19 -24.18
C ARG A 77 -12.91 7.74 -24.33
N LEU A 78 -13.28 6.88 -23.38
CA LEU A 78 -13.05 5.44 -23.40
C LEU A 78 -14.35 4.65 -23.27
N LEU A 79 -14.38 3.47 -23.87
CA LEU A 79 -15.40 2.45 -23.62
C LEU A 79 -14.77 1.32 -22.81
N LEU A 80 -15.33 1.07 -21.62
CA LEU A 80 -14.93 -0.07 -20.79
C LEU A 80 -15.97 -1.18 -20.97
N ALA A 81 -15.57 -2.23 -21.67
CA ALA A 81 -16.42 -3.38 -21.90
C ALA A 81 -16.49 -4.25 -20.64
N ARG A 82 -17.68 -4.77 -20.33
CA ARG A 82 -17.92 -5.72 -19.22
C ARG A 82 -17.01 -6.95 -19.27
N THR A 83 -16.48 -7.28 -20.46
CA THR A 83 -15.52 -8.36 -20.71
C THR A 83 -14.10 -8.08 -20.20
N GLY A 84 -13.83 -6.85 -19.75
CA GLY A 84 -12.50 -6.45 -19.26
C GLY A 84 -11.60 -5.82 -20.32
N TRP A 85 -12.19 -5.30 -21.40
CA TRP A 85 -11.49 -4.58 -22.45
C TRP A 85 -11.72 -3.07 -22.32
N ALA A 86 -10.70 -2.30 -22.66
CA ALA A 86 -10.79 -0.86 -22.81
C ALA A 86 -10.57 -0.51 -24.28
N THR A 87 -11.40 0.38 -24.82
CA THR A 87 -11.34 0.85 -26.21
C THR A 87 -11.39 2.37 -26.24
N VAL A 88 -10.51 3.00 -27.02
CA VAL A 88 -10.47 4.44 -27.24
C VAL A 88 -11.60 4.84 -28.17
N VAL A 89 -12.41 5.81 -27.73
CA VAL A 89 -13.51 6.38 -28.52
C VAL A 89 -13.09 7.73 -29.11
N ASN A 90 -12.43 8.57 -28.31
CA ASN A 90 -11.97 9.89 -28.74
C ASN A 90 -10.58 10.18 -28.15
N ALA A 91 -9.55 9.96 -28.96
CA ALA A 91 -8.16 10.21 -28.57
C ALA A 91 -7.83 11.71 -28.50
N ASP A 92 -8.41 12.51 -29.41
CA ASP A 92 -8.07 13.93 -29.57
C ASP A 92 -8.53 14.78 -28.37
N ALA A 93 -9.60 14.36 -27.69
CA ALA A 93 -10.11 15.01 -26.49
C ALA A 93 -9.23 14.85 -25.25
N CYS A 94 -8.18 14.01 -25.31
CA CYS A 94 -7.33 13.66 -24.17
C CYS A 94 -6.00 14.44 -24.15
N ALA A 95 -5.85 15.45 -25.02
CA ALA A 95 -4.58 16.17 -25.22
C ALA A 95 -4.08 16.92 -23.97
N GLY A 96 -4.96 17.26 -23.02
CA GLY A 96 -4.64 18.10 -21.86
C GLY A 96 -4.11 17.37 -20.62
N ASP A 97 -4.43 16.08 -20.43
CA ASP A 97 -4.05 15.34 -19.21
C ASP A 97 -3.00 14.26 -19.52
N GLU A 98 -1.86 14.34 -18.83
CA GLU A 98 -0.76 13.40 -18.96
C GLU A 98 -1.14 11.96 -18.59
N LEU A 99 -2.02 11.79 -17.60
CA LEU A 99 -2.53 10.48 -17.19
C LEU A 99 -3.45 9.87 -18.26
N GLU A 100 -4.31 10.68 -18.88
CA GLU A 100 -5.16 10.23 -19.98
C GLU A 100 -4.32 9.84 -21.21
N ARG A 101 -3.28 10.62 -21.51
CA ARG A 101 -2.33 10.32 -22.59
C ARG A 101 -1.57 9.02 -22.33
N ALA A 102 -1.14 8.79 -21.09
CA ALA A 102 -0.51 7.54 -20.67
C ALA A 102 -1.43 6.33 -20.87
N VAL A 103 -2.73 6.47 -20.57
CA VAL A 103 -3.74 5.42 -20.82
C VAL A 103 -3.89 5.13 -22.31
N ILE A 104 -4.00 6.16 -23.16
CA ILE A 104 -4.07 5.98 -24.62
C ILE A 104 -2.80 5.31 -25.15
N GLY A 105 -1.63 5.75 -24.69
CA GLY A 105 -0.35 5.13 -25.06
C GLY A 105 -0.28 3.66 -24.67
N ALA A 106 -0.79 3.29 -23.49
CA ALA A 106 -0.82 1.91 -23.01
C ALA A 106 -1.84 1.01 -23.76
N LEU A 107 -2.89 1.59 -24.33
CA LEU A 107 -3.83 0.89 -25.21
C LEU A 107 -3.24 0.57 -26.59
N GLY A 108 -2.15 1.26 -26.95
CA GLY A 108 -1.39 1.03 -28.19
C GLY A 108 -2.09 1.53 -29.45
N PRO A 109 -1.49 1.31 -30.63
CA PRO A 109 -2.00 1.83 -31.91
C PRO A 109 -3.35 1.23 -32.32
N GLY A 110 -3.69 0.04 -31.79
CA GLY A 110 -4.99 -0.58 -32.02
C GLY A 110 -6.13 0.09 -31.25
N GLY A 111 -5.83 1.03 -30.34
CA GLY A 111 -6.82 1.73 -29.53
C GLY A 111 -7.64 0.82 -28.62
N GLN A 112 -7.23 -0.43 -28.42
CA GLN A 112 -7.92 -1.40 -27.59
C GLN A 112 -6.95 -2.39 -26.94
N ALA A 113 -7.15 -2.66 -25.65
CA ALA A 113 -6.38 -3.68 -24.94
C ALA A 113 -7.14 -4.18 -23.71
N PRO A 114 -6.81 -5.39 -23.21
CA PRO A 114 -7.38 -5.89 -21.97
C PRO A 114 -6.91 -5.06 -20.77
N ILE A 115 -7.84 -4.65 -19.92
CA ILE A 115 -7.61 -3.81 -18.74
C ILE A 115 -6.54 -4.41 -17.81
N PRO A 116 -6.48 -5.73 -17.53
CA PRO A 116 -5.41 -6.31 -16.72
C PRO A 116 -3.99 -6.08 -17.26
N ALA A 117 -3.82 -5.92 -18.59
CA ALA A 117 -2.53 -5.62 -19.20
C ALA A 117 -2.21 -4.12 -19.16
N VAL A 118 -3.22 -3.26 -19.35
CA VAL A 118 -3.07 -1.80 -19.34
C VAL A 118 -2.76 -1.25 -17.95
N ARG A 119 -3.44 -1.77 -16.91
CA ARG A 119 -3.33 -1.26 -15.54
C ARG A 119 -1.89 -1.15 -15.00
N PRO A 120 -1.06 -2.22 -15.03
CA PRO A 120 0.31 -2.13 -14.54
C PRO A 120 1.19 -1.20 -15.38
N VAL A 121 0.95 -1.11 -16.69
CA VAL A 121 1.72 -0.23 -17.59
C VAL A 121 1.46 1.22 -17.23
N VAL A 122 0.19 1.64 -17.14
CA VAL A 122 -0.18 3.02 -16.79
C VAL A 122 0.29 3.36 -15.36
N ALA A 123 0.17 2.43 -14.42
CA ALA A 123 0.60 2.64 -13.04
C ALA A 123 2.12 2.85 -12.87
N ALA A 124 2.92 2.47 -13.88
CA ALA A 124 4.37 2.62 -13.90
C ALA A 124 4.84 3.80 -14.79
N THR A 125 3.92 4.68 -15.21
CA THR A 125 4.28 5.83 -16.07
C THR A 125 4.77 7.03 -15.27
N ASP A 126 5.61 7.85 -15.91
CA ASP A 126 6.20 9.05 -15.32
C ASP A 126 5.19 10.00 -14.67
N PRO A 127 3.99 10.26 -15.24
CA PRO A 127 3.00 11.14 -14.59
C PRO A 127 2.56 10.64 -13.21
N VAL A 128 2.48 9.31 -13.02
CA VAL A 128 2.14 8.70 -11.72
C VAL A 128 3.32 8.79 -10.76
N HIS A 129 4.56 8.66 -11.26
CA HIS A 129 5.77 8.85 -10.48
C HIS A 129 5.93 10.30 -10.01
N LEU A 130 5.71 11.28 -10.89
CA LEU A 130 5.74 12.70 -10.54
C LEU A 130 4.65 13.07 -9.55
N LEU A 131 3.44 12.51 -9.69
CA LEU A 131 2.37 12.65 -8.70
C LEU A 131 2.83 12.13 -7.32
N ALA A 132 3.48 10.97 -7.29
CA ALA A 132 4.01 10.38 -6.07
C ALA A 132 5.07 11.27 -5.42
N GLU A 133 6.00 11.80 -6.19
CA GLU A 133 7.08 12.67 -5.73
C GLU A 133 6.52 13.96 -5.13
N ARG A 134 5.59 14.63 -5.84
CA ARG A 134 4.90 15.83 -5.31
C ARG A 134 4.18 15.56 -4.00
N LEU A 135 3.55 14.39 -3.84
CA LEU A 135 2.88 14.02 -2.58
C LEU A 135 3.87 13.73 -1.46
N VAL A 136 5.05 13.19 -1.77
CA VAL A 136 6.14 12.98 -0.79
C VAL A 136 6.76 14.32 -0.38
N GLU A 137 7.00 15.23 -1.32
CA GLU A 137 7.49 16.59 -1.05
C GLU A 137 6.53 17.37 -0.13
N ARG A 138 5.21 17.21 -0.34
CA ARG A 138 4.17 17.77 0.53
C ARG A 138 4.03 17.05 1.88
N GLY A 139 4.80 15.99 2.12
CA GLY A 139 4.72 15.16 3.32
C GLY A 139 3.41 14.39 3.47
N LEU A 140 2.61 14.27 2.39
CA LEU A 140 1.31 13.60 2.38
C LEU A 140 1.43 12.10 2.06
N ALA A 141 2.48 11.71 1.33
CA ALA A 141 2.77 10.31 1.02
C ALA A 141 4.07 9.82 1.69
N VAL A 142 4.11 8.53 2.00
CA VAL A 142 5.33 7.86 2.48
C VAL A 142 6.29 7.66 1.31
N SER A 143 7.58 7.96 1.47
CA SER A 143 8.59 7.78 0.43
C SER A 143 8.78 6.31 0.04
N ALA A 144 9.26 6.06 -1.19
CA ALA A 144 9.52 4.70 -1.64
C ALA A 144 10.60 3.99 -0.81
N SER A 145 11.60 4.72 -0.29
CA SER A 145 12.58 4.20 0.66
C SER A 145 11.94 3.81 1.99
N GLY A 146 11.08 4.68 2.55
CA GLY A 146 10.35 4.39 3.78
C GLY A 146 9.47 3.14 3.66
N ARG A 147 8.77 2.97 2.53
CA ARG A 147 8.00 1.74 2.27
C ARG A 147 8.88 0.49 2.22
N ARG A 148 10.02 0.55 1.53
CA ARG A 148 10.96 -0.59 1.45
C ARG A 148 11.55 -0.96 2.81
N GLU A 149 11.84 0.02 3.66
CA GLU A 149 12.34 -0.23 5.02
C GLU A 149 11.28 -0.92 5.89
N VAL A 150 10.02 -0.48 5.80
CA VAL A 150 8.89 -1.13 6.49
C VAL A 150 8.70 -2.57 6.00
N ASP A 151 8.74 -2.79 4.68
CA ASP A 151 8.61 -4.13 4.09
C ASP A 151 9.77 -5.05 4.51
N ALA A 152 11.01 -4.54 4.51
CA ALA A 152 12.19 -5.26 4.99
C ALA A 152 12.08 -5.59 6.49
N GLY A 153 11.61 -4.65 7.30
CA GLY A 153 11.35 -4.84 8.72
C GLY A 153 10.30 -5.95 8.95
N LEU A 154 9.19 -5.92 8.22
CA LEU A 154 8.15 -6.93 8.31
C LEU A 154 8.63 -8.31 7.84
N GLY A 155 9.46 -8.35 6.79
CA GLY A 155 10.12 -9.56 6.33
C GLY A 155 11.02 -10.17 7.41
N ALA A 156 11.81 -9.35 8.10
CA ALA A 156 12.66 -9.80 9.21
C ALA A 156 11.85 -10.36 10.39
N VAL A 157 10.74 -9.71 10.76
CA VAL A 157 9.83 -10.20 11.82
C VAL A 157 9.19 -11.54 11.44
N ARG A 158 8.73 -11.68 10.18
CA ARG A 158 8.20 -12.94 9.66
C ARG A 158 9.24 -14.06 9.66
N ALA A 159 10.47 -13.78 9.24
CA ALA A 159 11.57 -14.74 9.27
C ALA A 159 11.87 -15.18 10.71
N GLY A 160 11.91 -14.24 11.66
CA GLY A 160 12.08 -14.52 13.09
C GLY A 160 10.97 -15.39 13.69
N PHE A 161 9.71 -15.12 13.31
CA PHE A 161 8.56 -15.95 13.69
C PHE A 161 8.66 -17.37 13.13
N LEU A 162 8.97 -17.54 11.84
CA LEU A 162 9.12 -18.85 11.20
C LEU A 162 10.28 -19.65 11.78
N LEU A 163 11.42 -18.99 12.04
CA LEU A 163 12.56 -19.62 12.68
C LEU A 163 12.21 -20.09 14.10
N SER A 164 11.50 -19.26 14.87
CA SER A 164 11.04 -19.63 16.22
C SER A 164 10.09 -20.82 16.19
N LEU A 165 9.20 -20.89 15.19
CA LEU A 165 8.30 -22.02 14.98
C LEU A 165 9.07 -23.30 14.58
N ALA A 166 10.05 -23.18 13.68
CA ALA A 166 10.89 -24.30 13.25
C ALA A 166 11.74 -24.87 14.40
N LEU A 167 12.33 -24.00 15.23
CA LEU A 167 13.10 -24.43 16.40
C LEU A 167 12.21 -25.04 17.49
N GLY A 168 11.02 -24.47 17.71
CA GLY A 168 10.04 -25.01 18.65
C GLY A 168 9.56 -26.40 18.25
N THR A 169 9.24 -26.60 16.97
CA THR A 169 8.80 -27.89 16.42
C THR A 169 9.92 -28.93 16.45
N ALA A 170 11.14 -28.56 16.03
CA ALA A 170 12.29 -29.46 16.10
C ALA A 170 12.59 -29.89 17.54
N SER A 171 12.57 -28.95 18.50
CA SER A 171 12.78 -29.26 19.92
C SER A 171 11.71 -30.20 20.48
N ALA A 172 10.44 -30.03 20.10
CA ALA A 172 9.35 -30.90 20.54
C ALA A 172 9.47 -32.34 20.00
N LEU A 173 10.07 -32.52 18.82
CA LEU A 173 10.33 -33.83 18.22
C LEU A 173 11.52 -34.56 18.86
N LEU A 174 12.52 -33.81 19.34
CA LEU A 174 13.73 -34.35 19.95
C LEU A 174 13.56 -34.73 21.44
N VAL A 175 12.51 -34.23 22.12
CA VAL A 175 12.32 -34.38 23.57
C VAL A 175 11.24 -35.42 23.91
N PRO A 176 11.48 -36.33 24.89
CA PRO A 176 10.49 -37.30 25.36
C PRO A 176 9.24 -36.63 25.94
N ALA A 177 8.09 -37.30 25.83
CA ALA A 177 6.76 -36.72 26.08
C ALA A 177 6.59 -36.05 27.46
N ALA A 178 7.30 -36.53 28.49
CA ALA A 178 7.27 -35.99 29.85
C ALA A 178 7.87 -34.58 29.97
N GLU A 179 8.79 -34.19 29.08
CA GLU A 179 9.48 -32.89 29.11
C GLU A 179 8.97 -31.91 28.02
N ARG A 180 7.96 -32.29 27.23
CA ARG A 180 7.43 -31.42 26.17
C ARG A 180 6.68 -30.19 26.71
N ALA A 181 6.01 -30.31 27.85
CA ALA A 181 5.24 -29.23 28.44
C ALA A 181 6.09 -27.99 28.81
N PRO A 182 7.22 -28.12 29.56
CA PRO A 182 8.08 -26.97 29.82
C PRO A 182 8.75 -26.44 28.54
N VAL A 183 9.08 -27.31 27.58
CA VAL A 183 9.66 -26.92 26.29
C VAL A 183 8.73 -26.01 25.48
N LEU A 184 7.47 -26.40 25.36
CA LEU A 184 6.46 -25.60 24.66
C LEU A 184 6.17 -24.28 25.39
N ALA A 185 6.15 -24.28 26.73
CA ALA A 185 5.96 -23.08 27.53
C ALA A 185 7.09 -22.05 27.32
N GLY A 186 8.35 -22.50 27.16
CA GLY A 186 9.48 -21.61 26.88
C GLY A 186 9.43 -20.97 25.49
N PHE A 187 8.91 -21.67 24.49
CA PHE A 187 8.74 -21.12 23.14
C PHE A 187 7.46 -20.27 22.98
N ALA A 188 6.50 -20.38 23.91
CA ALA A 188 5.28 -19.57 23.87
C ALA A 188 5.58 -18.07 23.96
N LEU A 189 6.56 -17.67 24.77
CA LEU A 189 6.91 -16.26 24.98
C LEU A 189 7.43 -15.56 23.71
N PRO A 190 8.44 -16.08 22.97
CA PRO A 190 8.89 -15.48 21.71
C PRO A 190 7.85 -15.59 20.58
N LEU A 191 7.03 -16.64 20.56
CA LEU A 191 5.92 -16.78 19.61
C LEU A 191 4.84 -15.74 19.86
N LEU A 192 4.43 -15.52 21.12
CA LEU A 192 3.46 -14.50 21.51
C LEU A 192 4.01 -13.11 21.25
N ALA A 193 5.28 -12.84 21.56
CA ALA A 193 5.90 -11.54 21.29
C ALA A 193 5.95 -11.24 19.78
N SER A 194 6.41 -12.18 18.96
CA SER A 194 6.46 -12.03 17.51
C SER A 194 5.06 -11.95 16.89
N GLY A 195 4.12 -12.74 17.41
CA GLY A 195 2.70 -12.70 17.05
C GLY A 195 2.06 -11.37 17.37
N LEU A 196 2.34 -10.80 18.55
CA LEU A 196 1.83 -9.50 18.99
C LEU A 196 2.43 -8.36 18.14
N CYS A 197 3.72 -8.42 17.82
CA CYS A 197 4.36 -7.48 16.88
C CYS A 197 3.74 -7.54 15.48
N LEU A 198 3.45 -8.75 14.96
CA LEU A 198 2.76 -8.92 13.69
C LEU A 198 1.31 -8.44 13.77
N LEU A 199 0.64 -8.64 14.91
CA LEU A 199 -0.72 -8.21 15.14
C LEU A 199 -0.81 -6.69 15.21
N ILE A 200 0.08 -6.03 15.95
CA ILE A 200 0.20 -4.56 16.00
C ILE A 200 0.56 -4.04 14.61
N GLY A 201 1.54 -4.63 13.94
CA GLY A 201 1.88 -4.29 12.55
C GLY A 201 0.69 -4.44 11.61
N ARG A 202 -0.17 -5.44 11.82
CA ARG A 202 -1.41 -5.59 11.04
C ARG A 202 -2.49 -4.58 11.44
N ILE A 203 -2.57 -4.18 12.71
CA ILE A 203 -3.58 -3.23 13.17
C ILE A 203 -3.18 -1.79 12.86
N ASP A 204 -1.89 -1.45 12.80
CA ASP A 204 -1.41 -0.12 12.44
C ASP A 204 -1.13 0.03 10.93
N VAL A 205 -0.51 -0.97 10.29
CA VAL A 205 -0.10 -0.86 8.87
C VAL A 205 -1.21 -1.27 7.92
N TYR A 206 -2.20 -2.07 8.36
CA TYR A 206 -3.20 -2.67 7.47
C TYR A 206 -4.57 -1.97 7.37
N PRO A 207 -5.01 -1.13 8.33
CA PRO A 207 -6.07 -0.16 8.06
C PRO A 207 -5.51 1.14 7.48
N HIS A 208 -4.18 1.32 7.49
CA HIS A 208 -3.54 2.49 6.90
C HIS A 208 -3.18 2.16 5.46
N THR A 209 -3.60 3.03 4.56
CA THR A 209 -3.23 2.88 3.15
C THR A 209 -1.72 3.05 3.10
N ARG A 210 -0.98 2.00 2.66
CA ARG A 210 0.51 1.94 2.63
C ARG A 210 1.22 3.13 1.94
N TRP A 211 0.44 4.05 1.37
CA TRP A 211 0.83 5.18 0.56
C TRP A 211 0.71 6.51 1.30
N ALA A 212 -0.25 6.67 2.23
CA ALA A 212 -0.52 7.93 2.90
C ALA A 212 0.25 8.06 4.21
N SER A 213 0.83 9.24 4.45
CA SER A 213 1.37 9.63 5.75
C SER A 213 0.22 9.95 6.73
N PRO A 214 0.50 10.07 8.05
CA PRO A 214 -0.52 10.50 9.01
C PRO A 214 -1.16 11.86 8.65
N ALA A 215 -0.42 12.77 8.02
CA ALA A 215 -0.95 14.04 7.54
C ALA A 215 -1.89 13.83 6.33
N GLY A 216 -1.48 12.99 5.36
CA GLY A 216 -2.32 12.60 4.22
C GLY A 216 -3.61 11.90 4.64
N GLN A 217 -3.56 11.07 5.68
CA GLN A 217 -4.74 10.41 6.26
C GLN A 217 -5.75 11.40 6.85
N ARG A 218 -5.28 12.42 7.58
CA ARG A 218 -6.16 13.46 8.14
C ARG A 218 -6.86 14.26 7.05
N LEU A 219 -6.19 14.50 5.92
CA LEU A 219 -6.81 15.15 4.77
C LEU A 219 -7.79 14.23 4.05
N LEU A 220 -7.44 12.95 3.83
CA LEU A 220 -8.35 11.95 3.27
C LEU A 220 -9.64 11.81 4.10
N ALA A 221 -9.53 11.82 5.43
CA ALA A 221 -10.67 11.72 6.33
C ALA A 221 -11.62 12.93 6.26
N ARG A 222 -11.15 14.06 5.75
CA ARG A 222 -11.96 15.29 5.57
C ARG A 222 -12.65 15.36 4.21
N LEU A 223 -12.30 14.48 3.27
CA LEU A 223 -12.93 14.49 1.94
C LEU A 223 -14.37 13.99 2.02
N SER A 224 -15.28 14.75 1.44
CA SER A 224 -16.67 14.34 1.30
C SER A 224 -16.80 13.30 0.18
N VAL A 225 -17.55 12.24 0.45
CA VAL A 225 -17.72 11.10 -0.48
C VAL A 225 -18.98 11.26 -1.34
N THR A 226 -19.43 12.50 -1.53
CA THR A 226 -20.65 12.84 -2.27
C THR A 226 -20.47 12.64 -3.77
N ASP A 227 -19.28 12.94 -4.30
CA ASP A 227 -18.95 12.66 -5.70
C ASP A 227 -18.58 11.17 -5.87
N PRO A 228 -19.23 10.43 -6.78
CA PRO A 228 -18.88 9.05 -7.09
C PRO A 228 -17.41 8.83 -7.50
N LEU A 229 -16.72 9.81 -8.11
CA LEU A 229 -15.29 9.67 -8.40
C LEU A 229 -14.43 9.78 -7.15
N THR A 230 -14.78 10.67 -6.22
CA THR A 230 -14.15 10.75 -4.89
C THR A 230 -14.43 9.51 -4.05
N ALA A 231 -15.62 8.92 -4.20
CA ALA A 231 -15.95 7.63 -3.59
C ALA A 231 -15.12 6.47 -4.15
N LEU A 232 -14.91 6.44 -5.47
CA LEU A 232 -13.99 5.50 -6.11
C LEU A 232 -12.55 5.71 -5.61
N ALA A 233 -12.09 6.95 -5.54
CA ALA A 233 -10.74 7.29 -5.09
C ALA A 233 -10.48 6.78 -3.67
N THR A 234 -11.40 7.04 -2.74
CA THR A 234 -11.24 6.75 -1.30
C THR A 234 -11.57 5.30 -0.93
N ARG A 235 -12.67 4.73 -1.44
CA ARG A 235 -13.17 3.39 -1.06
C ARG A 235 -12.86 2.30 -2.10
N GLY A 236 -12.41 2.68 -3.29
CA GLY A 236 -12.05 1.77 -4.36
C GLY A 236 -13.21 1.26 -5.22
N PRO A 237 -12.94 0.29 -6.12
CA PRO A 237 -13.85 -0.12 -7.19
C PRO A 237 -15.11 -0.86 -6.70
N ALA A 238 -15.21 -1.14 -5.40
CA ALA A 238 -16.41 -1.74 -4.82
C ALA A 238 -17.63 -0.81 -4.96
N VAL A 239 -17.42 0.50 -4.95
CA VAL A 239 -18.48 1.53 -5.06
C VAL A 239 -19.04 1.64 -6.49
N LEU A 240 -18.31 1.15 -7.49
CA LEU A 240 -18.72 1.25 -8.90
C LEU A 240 -19.92 0.39 -9.21
N GLU A 241 -20.60 0.72 -10.31
CA GLU A 241 -21.65 -0.09 -10.90
C GLU A 241 -21.11 -1.51 -11.21
N PRO A 242 -21.94 -2.56 -11.12
CA PRO A 242 -21.48 -3.94 -11.26
C PRO A 242 -20.82 -4.23 -12.61
N GLU A 243 -21.23 -3.55 -13.68
CA GLU A 243 -20.66 -3.72 -15.02
C GLU A 243 -19.23 -3.17 -15.10
N LEU A 244 -19.02 -1.99 -14.55
CA LEU A 244 -17.73 -1.31 -14.52
C LEU A 244 -16.75 -2.02 -13.58
N ARG A 245 -17.28 -2.54 -12.46
CA ARG A 245 -16.52 -3.40 -11.55
C ARG A 245 -16.09 -4.70 -12.21
N ALA A 246 -16.94 -5.29 -13.06
CA ALA A 246 -16.59 -6.48 -13.83
C ALA A 246 -15.51 -6.17 -14.88
N ALA A 247 -15.63 -5.03 -15.56
CA ALA A 247 -14.61 -4.56 -16.50
C ALA A 247 -13.24 -4.42 -15.82
N LEU A 248 -13.15 -3.76 -14.66
CA LEU A 248 -11.88 -3.57 -13.96
C LEU A 248 -11.27 -4.85 -13.37
N ARG A 249 -12.09 -5.84 -13.01
CA ARG A 249 -11.60 -7.13 -12.51
C ARG A 249 -11.00 -7.99 -13.61
N GLY A 250 -11.48 -7.84 -14.84
CA GLY A 250 -11.19 -8.74 -15.95
C GLY A 250 -11.76 -10.14 -15.69
N ARG A 251 -12.03 -10.90 -16.77
CA ARG A 251 -12.18 -12.35 -16.64
C ARG A 251 -10.78 -12.94 -16.64
N ARG A 252 -10.38 -13.59 -15.56
CA ARG A 252 -9.19 -14.46 -15.55
C ARG A 252 -9.40 -15.63 -16.48
#